data_AF-A0A9D9Q9K6-F1
#
_entry.id   AF-A0A9D9Q9K6-F1
#
_cell.length_a   1.000
_cell.length_b   1.000
_cell.length_c   1.000
_cell.angle_alpha   90.00
_cell.angle_beta   90.00
_cell.angle_gamma   90.00
#
_symmetry.space_group_name_H-M   'P 1'
#
loop_
_entity.id
_entity.type
_entity.pdbx_description
1 polymer ?
#
loop_
_entity_poly.entity_id
_entity_poly.type
_entity_poly.pdbx_seq_one_letter_code
_entity_poly.pdbx_strand_id
1 'polypeptide(L)'
;MKKLLFLFLFSPLLGICQTSSPYSEHYISKGEEEGYFCDLYFVGNEYCLVLTHFDEESDAEMGILLSEGSVDKNGRYYILKDHSQDYTLLLEETDDELVMLHSYKFLIQKRFAKTSSYEEEWFTKELKTKDQLEEAILAYNKEQRKELPLPYGFYKVQETSEWRFSLQLNENKTYDLSYRDWPLSEGSYKRDKNTLILNDDYLRCTFYALIKAGKITGIFLPFHIETVDLFYSK
;
A
#
# COMPACT_ATOMS: atom_id res chain seq x y z
N MET A 1 39.74 10.70 -61.63
CA MET A 1 39.52 11.46 -60.37
C MET A 1 38.02 11.46 -60.11
N LYS A 2 37.56 10.67 -59.13
CA LYS A 2 37.13 11.09 -57.77
C LYS A 2 35.90 12.02 -57.84
N LYS A 3 34.74 11.77 -57.21
CA LYS A 3 34.21 10.73 -56.31
C LYS A 3 32.68 10.91 -56.36
N LEU A 4 31.92 9.84 -56.60
CA LEU A 4 30.51 9.77 -56.20
C LEU A 4 30.54 9.50 -54.69
N LEU A 5 30.15 10.47 -53.86
CA LEU A 5 30.08 10.28 -52.42
C LEU A 5 28.70 9.70 -52.09
N PHE A 6 28.67 8.39 -51.80
CA PHE A 6 27.56 7.72 -51.15
C PHE A 6 27.33 8.37 -49.78
N LEU A 7 26.15 8.96 -49.56
CA LEU A 7 25.65 9.17 -48.21
C LEU A 7 25.28 7.80 -47.64
N PHE A 8 26.15 7.25 -46.79
CA PHE A 8 25.75 6.22 -45.85
C PHE A 8 24.86 6.87 -44.80
N LEU A 9 23.55 6.63 -44.93
CA LEU A 9 22.61 6.78 -43.83
C LEU A 9 23.04 5.80 -42.74
N PHE A 10 23.67 6.32 -41.68
CA PHE A 10 23.75 5.64 -40.41
C PHE A 10 22.34 5.59 -39.83
N SER A 11 21.59 4.53 -40.14
CA SER A 11 20.57 4.06 -39.22
C SER A 11 21.30 3.51 -37.99
N PRO A 12 21.11 4.05 -36.78
CA PRO A 12 21.36 3.23 -35.62
C PRO A 12 20.42 2.04 -35.77
N LEU A 13 21.00 0.84 -35.89
CA LEU A 13 20.36 -0.38 -35.42
C LEU A 13 20.01 -0.13 -33.95
N LEU A 14 18.88 0.52 -33.70
CA LEU A 14 18.06 0.22 -32.54
C LEU A 14 17.75 -1.26 -32.70
N GLY A 15 18.58 -2.07 -32.04
CA GLY A 15 18.14 -3.37 -31.59
C GLY A 15 16.84 -3.08 -30.85
N ILE A 16 15.74 -3.38 -31.51
CA ILE A 16 14.48 -3.62 -30.84
C ILE A 16 14.83 -4.83 -29.98
N CYS A 17 15.25 -4.54 -28.74
CA CYS A 17 15.10 -5.49 -27.66
C CYS A 17 13.65 -5.93 -27.80
N GLN A 18 13.44 -7.20 -28.12
CA GLN A 18 12.13 -7.79 -27.99
C GLN A 18 11.68 -7.41 -26.58
N THR A 19 10.75 -6.47 -26.48
CA THR A 19 10.00 -6.28 -25.25
C THR A 19 9.19 -7.56 -25.17
N SER A 20 9.75 -8.57 -24.50
CA SER A 20 8.96 -9.66 -23.96
C SER A 20 7.76 -8.99 -23.30
N SER A 21 6.57 -9.30 -23.82
CA SER A 21 5.30 -8.92 -23.21
C SER A 21 5.41 -9.11 -21.69
N PRO A 22 4.95 -8.15 -20.88
CA PRO A 22 5.22 -8.15 -19.44
C PRO A 22 4.75 -9.47 -18.85
N TYR A 23 5.64 -10.19 -18.17
CA TYR A 23 5.25 -11.36 -17.39
C TYR A 23 4.16 -10.89 -16.42
N SER A 24 2.94 -11.38 -16.60
CA SER A 24 1.90 -11.31 -15.60
C SER A 24 2.03 -12.53 -14.72
N GLU A 25 2.53 -12.34 -13.50
CA GLU A 25 2.57 -13.39 -12.50
C GLU A 25 1.62 -13.03 -11.37
N HIS A 26 0.87 -14.01 -10.88
CA HIS A 26 -0.01 -13.84 -9.75
C HIS A 26 0.36 -14.87 -8.68
N TYR A 27 0.45 -14.42 -7.44
CA TYR A 27 0.70 -15.26 -6.29
C TYR A 27 -0.32 -14.99 -5.19
N ILE A 28 -0.77 -16.04 -4.52
CA ILE A 28 -1.72 -15.95 -3.40
C ILE A 28 -1.01 -16.39 -2.12
N SER A 29 -1.21 -15.64 -1.04
CA SER A 29 -0.68 -15.97 0.28
C SER A 29 -1.25 -17.29 0.81
N LYS A 30 -0.40 -18.17 1.33
CA LYS A 30 -0.80 -19.44 1.92
C LYS A 30 -1.28 -19.27 3.37
N GLY A 31 -2.28 -20.08 3.71
CA GLY A 31 -2.90 -20.10 5.03
C GLY A 31 -3.92 -18.98 5.11
N GLU A 32 -5.13 -19.26 4.63
CA GLU A 32 -6.31 -18.44 4.90
C GLU A 32 -6.50 -18.37 6.41
N GLU A 33 -6.43 -17.16 6.94
CA GLU A 33 -6.73 -16.89 8.34
C GLU A 33 -8.04 -16.10 8.33
N GLU A 34 -9.11 -16.71 8.83
CA GLU A 34 -10.40 -16.02 9.06
C GLU A 34 -11.01 -15.37 7.79
N GLY A 35 -10.83 -16.00 6.62
CA GLY A 35 -11.36 -15.49 5.35
C GLY A 35 -10.49 -14.41 4.69
N TYR A 36 -9.29 -14.14 5.21
CA TYR A 36 -8.34 -13.20 4.64
C TYR A 36 -7.20 -13.91 3.90
N PHE A 37 -6.86 -13.40 2.72
CA PHE A 37 -5.65 -13.74 1.98
C PHE A 37 -5.12 -12.51 1.24
N CYS A 38 -3.86 -12.57 0.82
CA CYS A 38 -3.27 -11.53 -0.01
C CYS A 38 -2.92 -12.04 -1.40
N ASP A 39 -3.32 -11.25 -2.39
CA ASP A 39 -2.96 -11.42 -3.79
C ASP A 39 -1.78 -10.50 -4.11
N LEU A 40 -0.76 -11.07 -4.76
CA LEU A 40 0.42 -10.35 -5.24
C LEU A 40 0.54 -10.54 -6.74
N TYR A 41 0.33 -9.46 -7.48
CA TYR A 41 0.44 -9.41 -8.93
C TYR A 41 1.77 -8.77 -9.31
N PHE A 42 2.45 -9.34 -10.29
CA PHE A 42 3.55 -8.71 -11.02
C PHE A 42 3.10 -8.49 -12.46
N VAL A 43 3.27 -7.28 -12.98
CA VAL A 43 2.97 -6.94 -14.37
C VAL A 43 4.16 -6.17 -14.95
N GLY A 44 5.04 -6.90 -15.62
CA GLY A 44 6.28 -6.32 -16.15
C GLY A 44 7.22 -5.95 -15.02
N ASN A 45 7.47 -4.65 -14.83
CA ASN A 45 8.32 -4.13 -13.75
C ASN A 45 7.48 -3.50 -12.62
N GLU A 46 6.19 -3.76 -12.59
CA GLU A 46 5.26 -3.23 -11.58
C GLU A 46 4.69 -4.37 -10.73
N TYR A 47 4.24 -4.05 -9.52
CA TYR A 47 3.52 -4.96 -8.64
C TYR A 47 2.28 -4.30 -8.05
N CYS A 48 1.37 -5.14 -7.61
CA CYS A 48 0.19 -4.77 -6.83
C CYS A 48 -0.02 -5.83 -5.74
N LEU A 49 -0.21 -5.38 -4.50
CA LEU A 49 -0.49 -6.20 -3.33
C LEU A 49 -1.86 -5.84 -2.77
N VAL A 50 -2.77 -6.80 -2.77
CA VAL A 50 -4.17 -6.64 -2.34
C VAL A 50 -4.43 -7.53 -1.13
N LEU A 51 -5.10 -6.99 -0.11
CA LEU A 51 -5.73 -7.79 0.94
C LEU A 51 -7.16 -8.09 0.51
N THR A 52 -7.46 -9.37 0.34
CA THR A 52 -8.79 -9.85 -0.02
C THR A 52 -9.44 -10.47 1.21
N HIS A 53 -10.69 -10.09 1.45
CA HIS A 53 -11.55 -10.68 2.47
C HIS A 53 -12.74 -11.33 1.78
N PHE A 54 -12.95 -12.61 2.06
CA PHE A 54 -14.13 -13.35 1.66
C PHE A 54 -15.20 -13.23 2.74
N ASP A 55 -16.31 -12.57 2.42
CA ASP A 55 -17.46 -12.45 3.32
C ASP A 55 -18.39 -13.66 3.12
N GLU A 56 -18.28 -14.64 4.03
CA GLU A 56 -19.05 -15.91 3.96
C GLU A 56 -20.57 -15.71 3.95
N GLU A 57 -21.10 -14.64 4.56
CA GLU A 57 -22.54 -14.39 4.62
C GLU A 57 -23.10 -13.91 3.29
N SER A 58 -22.29 -13.22 2.49
CA SER A 58 -22.69 -12.60 1.23
C SER A 58 -22.08 -13.25 -0.01
N ASP A 59 -21.17 -14.22 0.16
CA ASP A 59 -20.40 -14.85 -0.93
C ASP A 59 -19.70 -13.79 -1.79
N ALA A 60 -19.20 -12.75 -1.13
CA ALA A 60 -18.62 -11.57 -1.76
C ALA A 60 -17.16 -11.40 -1.36
N GLU A 61 -16.32 -11.13 -2.35
CA GLU A 61 -14.92 -10.78 -2.16
C GLU A 61 -14.76 -9.26 -2.13
N MET A 62 -14.06 -8.77 -1.11
CA MET A 62 -13.69 -7.36 -0.99
C MET A 62 -12.18 -7.24 -0.93
N GLY A 63 -11.60 -6.56 -1.93
CA GLY A 63 -10.17 -6.27 -1.98
C GLY A 63 -9.85 -4.86 -1.48
N ILE A 64 -8.77 -4.75 -0.71
CA ILE A 64 -8.12 -3.50 -0.32
C ILE A 64 -6.73 -3.49 -0.92
N LEU A 65 -6.48 -2.51 -1.80
CA LEU A 65 -5.14 -2.27 -2.29
C LEU A 65 -4.24 -1.79 -1.14
N LEU A 66 -3.29 -2.63 -0.74
CA LEU A 66 -2.31 -2.32 0.31
C LEU A 66 -1.15 -1.51 -0.24
N SER A 67 -0.63 -1.92 -1.40
CA SER A 67 0.59 -1.38 -2.00
C SER A 67 0.62 -1.60 -3.50
N GLU A 68 1.13 -0.62 -4.24
CA GLU A 68 1.51 -0.81 -5.64
C GLU A 68 2.76 0.00 -5.98
N GLY A 69 3.54 -0.51 -6.92
CA GLY A 69 4.69 0.22 -7.45
C GLY A 69 5.66 -0.64 -8.22
N SER A 70 6.94 -0.28 -8.17
CA SER A 70 7.98 -0.89 -9.02
C SER A 70 8.63 -2.13 -8.39
N VAL A 71 9.10 -3.02 -9.27
CA VAL A 71 9.78 -4.27 -8.94
C VAL A 71 11.23 -4.19 -9.40
N ASP A 72 12.14 -4.53 -8.50
CA ASP A 72 13.54 -4.84 -8.83
C ASP A 72 13.88 -6.26 -8.38
N LYS A 73 14.50 -7.05 -9.25
CA LYS A 73 14.90 -8.44 -8.95
C LYS A 73 16.42 -8.53 -8.87
N ASN A 74 16.92 -8.89 -7.68
CA ASN A 74 18.35 -9.10 -7.43
C ASN A 74 18.61 -10.55 -6.99
N GLY A 75 18.96 -11.40 -7.96
CA GLY A 75 19.11 -12.84 -7.72
C GLY A 75 17.78 -13.45 -7.30
N ARG A 76 17.73 -14.02 -6.09
CA ARG A 76 16.52 -14.60 -5.50
C ARG A 76 15.63 -13.59 -4.76
N TYR A 77 16.01 -12.32 -4.71
CA TYR A 77 15.28 -11.32 -3.94
C TYR A 77 14.46 -10.42 -4.85
N TYR A 78 13.20 -10.22 -4.49
CA TYR A 78 12.32 -9.24 -5.09
C TYR A 78 12.22 -8.04 -4.14
N ILE A 79 12.63 -6.88 -4.63
CA ILE A 79 12.59 -5.61 -3.92
C ILE A 79 11.43 -4.81 -4.52
N LEU A 80 10.37 -4.62 -3.76
CA LEU A 80 9.16 -3.96 -4.22
C LEU A 80 9.10 -2.57 -3.61
N LYS A 81 9.10 -1.53 -4.46
CA LYS A 81 9.10 -0.15 -4.01
C LYS A 81 7.75 0.50 -4.25
N ASP A 82 7.06 0.84 -3.17
CA ASP A 82 5.75 1.49 -3.21
C ASP A 82 5.83 2.91 -3.82
N HIS A 83 4.90 3.24 -4.72
CA HIS A 83 4.87 4.52 -5.41
C HIS A 83 4.30 5.68 -4.59
N SER A 84 3.37 5.40 -3.69
CA SER A 84 2.67 6.43 -2.91
C SER A 84 3.42 6.78 -1.63
N GLN A 85 3.80 5.74 -0.90
CA GLN A 85 4.26 5.73 0.48
C GLN A 85 5.79 5.62 0.59
N ASP A 86 6.48 5.29 -0.51
CA ASP A 86 7.95 5.20 -0.61
C ASP A 86 8.59 4.22 0.40
N TYR A 87 7.83 3.22 0.88
CA TYR A 87 8.38 2.09 1.63
C TYR A 87 8.81 0.96 0.68
N THR A 88 9.51 -0.02 1.24
CA THR A 88 10.01 -1.18 0.48
C THR A 88 9.48 -2.46 1.10
N LEU A 89 8.94 -3.35 0.26
CA LEU A 89 8.67 -4.74 0.62
C LEU A 89 9.80 -5.62 0.08
N LEU A 90 10.12 -6.68 0.79
CA LEU A 90 11.19 -7.62 0.40
C LEU A 90 10.66 -9.04 0.39
N LEU A 91 10.80 -9.73 -0.73
CA LEU A 91 10.50 -11.16 -0.85
C LEU A 91 11.74 -11.93 -1.26
N GLU A 92 11.79 -13.20 -0.85
CA GLU A 92 12.76 -14.19 -1.29
C GLU A 92 12.06 -15.28 -2.10
N GLU A 93 12.55 -15.53 -3.30
CA GLU A 93 12.19 -16.66 -4.13
C GLU A 93 12.82 -17.94 -3.60
N THR A 94 11.98 -18.93 -3.33
CA THR A 94 12.36 -20.27 -2.88
C THR A 94 11.64 -21.29 -3.75
N ASP A 95 12.36 -22.15 -4.47
CA ASP A 95 11.83 -23.18 -5.38
C ASP A 95 10.64 -22.72 -6.25
N ASP A 96 9.40 -22.82 -5.75
CA ASP A 96 8.15 -22.44 -6.43
C ASP A 96 7.28 -21.41 -5.65
N GLU A 97 7.86 -20.72 -4.66
CA GLU A 97 7.16 -19.81 -3.76
C GLU A 97 7.94 -18.50 -3.54
N LEU A 98 7.21 -17.46 -3.15
CA LEU A 98 7.81 -16.24 -2.62
C LEU A 98 7.57 -16.15 -1.12
N VAL A 99 8.62 -15.89 -0.35
CA VAL A 99 8.55 -15.71 1.11
C VAL A 99 8.73 -14.23 1.42
N MET A 100 7.74 -13.63 2.06
CA MET A 100 7.82 -12.23 2.46
C MET A 100 8.75 -12.06 3.66
N LEU A 101 9.85 -11.31 3.50
CA LEU A 101 10.85 -11.08 4.54
C LEU A 101 10.64 -9.76 5.29
N HIS A 102 10.12 -8.74 4.60
CA HIS A 102 9.85 -7.41 5.15
C HIS A 102 8.58 -6.84 4.54
N SER A 103 7.59 -6.54 5.38
CA SER A 103 6.26 -6.09 4.97
C SER A 103 5.42 -5.65 6.18
N TYR A 104 4.12 -5.52 5.96
CA TYR A 104 3.08 -5.57 6.98
C TYR A 104 3.32 -6.72 7.95
N LYS A 105 3.10 -6.49 9.25
CA LYS A 105 3.34 -7.48 10.31
C LYS A 105 2.76 -8.85 9.99
N PHE A 106 1.50 -8.90 9.54
CA PHE A 106 0.78 -10.14 9.27
C PHE A 106 1.29 -10.89 8.01
N LEU A 107 2.06 -10.21 7.16
CA LEU A 107 2.67 -10.80 5.97
C LEU A 107 4.10 -11.29 6.19
N ILE A 108 4.78 -10.89 7.26
CA ILE A 108 6.16 -11.34 7.50
C ILE A 108 6.20 -12.87 7.66
N GLN A 109 7.08 -13.51 6.89
CA GLN A 109 7.22 -14.97 6.71
C GLN A 109 6.04 -15.68 6.04
N LYS A 110 5.02 -14.95 5.55
CA LYS A 110 3.99 -15.56 4.70
C LYS A 110 4.59 -16.01 3.37
N ARG A 111 4.13 -17.17 2.94
CA ARG A 111 4.50 -17.81 1.67
C ARG A 111 3.44 -17.50 0.64
N PHE A 112 3.85 -17.21 -0.57
CA PHE A 112 2.99 -16.87 -1.70
C PHE A 112 3.19 -17.93 -2.77
N ALA A 113 2.11 -18.62 -3.14
CA ALA A 113 2.13 -19.67 -4.16
C ALA A 113 1.71 -19.08 -5.50
N LYS A 114 2.45 -19.40 -6.56
CA LYS A 114 2.08 -18.99 -7.91
C LYS A 114 0.73 -19.61 -8.30
N THR A 115 -0.15 -18.80 -8.85
CA THR A 115 -1.45 -19.22 -9.39
C THR A 115 -1.57 -18.86 -10.88
N SER A 116 -2.50 -19.52 -11.56
CA SER A 116 -2.82 -19.28 -12.97
C SER A 116 -3.94 -18.26 -13.18
N SER A 117 -4.63 -17.82 -12.12
CA SER A 117 -5.62 -16.75 -12.20
C SER A 117 -4.91 -15.41 -12.34
N TYR A 118 -5.38 -14.54 -13.21
CA TYR A 118 -4.83 -13.19 -13.36
C TYR A 118 -6.00 -12.22 -13.50
N GLU A 119 -6.02 -11.21 -12.64
CA GLU A 119 -6.96 -10.10 -12.72
C GLU A 119 -6.18 -8.79 -12.80
N GLU A 120 -6.40 -8.05 -13.88
CA GLU A 120 -5.64 -6.84 -14.23
C GLU A 120 -6.20 -5.57 -13.55
N GLU A 121 -7.36 -5.66 -12.89
CA GLU A 121 -8.17 -4.49 -12.51
C GLU A 121 -7.64 -3.69 -11.31
N TRP A 122 -6.63 -4.17 -10.59
CA TRP A 122 -6.16 -3.55 -9.34
C TRP A 122 -5.09 -2.46 -9.48
N PHE A 123 -4.53 -2.24 -10.68
CA PHE A 123 -3.56 -1.16 -10.89
C PHE A 123 -4.27 0.20 -10.96
N THR A 124 -4.04 1.07 -9.98
CA THR A 124 -4.69 2.39 -9.97
C THR A 124 -3.87 3.41 -10.74
N LYS A 125 -4.54 4.25 -11.54
CA LYS A 125 -3.86 5.20 -12.44
C LYS A 125 -3.45 6.51 -11.78
N GLU A 126 -4.00 6.87 -10.63
CA GLU A 126 -3.75 8.16 -9.99
C GLU A 126 -3.59 8.02 -8.47
N LEU A 127 -2.34 7.98 -8.05
CA LEU A 127 -1.96 8.00 -6.65
C LEU A 127 -1.47 9.38 -6.24
N LYS A 128 -1.86 9.81 -5.03
CA LYS A 128 -1.28 11.03 -4.46
C LYS A 128 0.18 10.79 -4.12
N THR A 129 1.05 11.65 -4.62
CA THR A 129 2.46 11.61 -4.23
C THR A 129 2.63 12.11 -2.80
N LYS A 130 3.72 11.69 -2.15
CA LYS A 130 4.13 12.21 -0.84
C LYS A 130 4.14 13.74 -0.77
N ASP A 131 4.63 14.41 -1.81
CA ASP A 131 4.68 15.88 -1.89
C ASP A 131 3.27 16.50 -1.84
N GLN A 132 2.32 15.94 -2.60
CA GLN A 132 0.93 16.42 -2.61
C GLN A 132 0.27 16.27 -1.23
N LEU A 133 0.67 15.26 -0.46
CA LEU A 133 0.16 15.02 0.89
C LEU A 133 0.76 15.99 1.91
N GLU A 134 2.07 16.25 1.83
CA GLU A 134 2.72 17.25 2.66
C GLU A 134 2.12 18.64 2.41
N GLU A 135 1.86 19.00 1.15
CA GLU A 135 1.14 20.24 0.80
C GLU A 135 -0.26 20.30 1.41
N ALA A 136 -1.04 19.21 1.34
CA ALA A 136 -2.38 19.13 1.93
C ALA A 136 -2.36 19.28 3.46
N ILE A 137 -1.38 18.66 4.14
CA ILE A 137 -1.18 18.78 5.59
C ILE A 137 -0.85 20.21 6.00
N LEU A 138 0.05 20.87 5.26
CA LEU A 138 0.44 22.26 5.51
C LEU A 138 -0.74 23.21 5.31
N ALA A 139 -1.50 23.05 4.22
CA ALA A 139 -2.69 23.83 3.94
C ALA A 139 -3.73 23.67 5.07
N TYR A 140 -4.01 22.44 5.47
CA TYR A 140 -4.97 22.14 6.53
C TYR A 140 -4.58 22.78 7.87
N ASN A 141 -3.33 22.65 8.30
CA ASN A 141 -2.86 23.23 9.56
C ASN A 141 -2.81 24.76 9.53
N LYS A 142 -2.66 25.39 8.35
CA LYS A 142 -2.73 26.84 8.18
C LYS A 142 -4.16 27.36 8.34
N GLU A 143 -5.13 26.63 7.81
CA GLU A 143 -6.55 26.95 7.93
C GLU A 143 -7.06 26.72 9.36
N GLN A 144 -6.71 25.58 9.96
CA GLN A 144 -7.12 25.19 11.31
C GLN A 144 -6.16 25.74 12.37
N ARG A 145 -6.30 27.03 12.67
CA ARG A 145 -5.42 27.76 13.60
C ARG A 145 -5.45 27.27 15.05
N LYS A 146 -6.52 26.60 15.46
CA LYS A 146 -6.67 26.09 16.84
C LYS A 146 -6.47 24.58 16.84
N GLU A 147 -5.73 24.11 17.83
CA GLU A 147 -5.61 22.69 18.10
C GLU A 147 -6.96 22.11 18.56
N LEU A 148 -7.38 21.04 17.88
CA LEU A 148 -8.60 20.33 18.18
C LEU A 148 -8.35 19.26 19.27
N PRO A 149 -9.35 18.92 20.10
CA PRO A 149 -9.21 17.81 21.04
C PRO A 149 -8.93 16.49 20.33
N LEU A 150 -8.01 15.69 20.90
CA LEU A 150 -7.72 14.33 20.47
C LEU A 150 -7.87 13.40 21.69
N PRO A 151 -9.08 12.86 21.94
CA PRO A 151 -9.27 11.82 22.95
C PRO A 151 -8.41 10.58 22.65
N TYR A 152 -7.96 9.90 23.69
CA TYR A 152 -7.46 8.52 23.53
C TYR A 152 -8.66 7.57 23.44
N GLY A 153 -8.47 6.43 22.78
CA GLY A 153 -9.49 5.40 22.63
C GLY A 153 -9.74 4.99 21.18
N PHE A 154 -10.93 4.42 20.97
CA PHE A 154 -11.29 3.71 19.75
C PHE A 154 -11.96 4.65 18.76
N TYR A 155 -11.52 4.60 17.51
CA TYR A 155 -12.11 5.31 16.39
C TYR A 155 -12.53 4.30 15.34
N LYS A 156 -13.74 4.43 14.81
CA LYS A 156 -14.24 3.54 13.75
C LYS A 156 -14.98 4.33 12.69
N VAL A 157 -14.96 3.82 11.47
CA VAL A 157 -15.91 4.24 10.44
C VAL A 157 -17.36 4.13 10.91
N GLN A 158 -18.26 4.89 10.28
CA GLN A 158 -19.70 4.77 10.59
C GLN A 158 -20.19 3.34 10.31
N GLU A 159 -21.16 2.87 11.08
CA GLU A 159 -21.65 1.48 10.99
C GLU A 159 -22.28 1.14 9.63
N THR A 160 -22.69 2.15 8.88
CA THR A 160 -23.22 2.03 7.51
C THR A 160 -22.14 1.91 6.44
N SER A 161 -20.86 2.06 6.78
CA SER A 161 -19.76 1.89 5.83
C SER A 161 -19.50 0.41 5.56
N GLU A 162 -19.33 0.07 4.29
CA GLU A 162 -18.88 -1.26 3.84
C GLU A 162 -17.43 -1.53 4.27
N TRP A 163 -16.63 -0.47 4.36
CA TRP A 163 -15.29 -0.46 4.88
C TRP A 163 -15.36 -0.47 6.40
N ARG A 164 -14.70 -1.44 7.06
CA ARG A 164 -14.75 -1.62 8.52
C ARG A 164 -13.40 -1.29 9.17
N PHE A 165 -12.86 -0.12 8.83
CA PHE A 165 -11.60 0.34 9.44
C PHE A 165 -11.81 0.80 10.87
N SER A 166 -10.83 0.51 11.72
CA SER A 166 -10.75 1.03 13.07
C SER A 166 -9.32 1.42 13.44
N LEU A 167 -9.20 2.44 14.30
CA LEU A 167 -7.96 2.97 14.84
C LEU A 167 -8.10 3.08 16.36
N GLN A 168 -7.25 2.38 17.09
CA GLN A 168 -7.09 2.52 18.52
C GLN A 168 -5.91 3.44 18.81
N LEU A 169 -6.13 4.50 19.60
CA LEU A 169 -5.06 5.36 20.13
C LEU A 169 -4.88 5.11 21.63
N ASN A 170 -3.72 4.57 22.00
CA ASN A 170 -3.42 4.18 23.37
C ASN A 170 -2.70 5.29 24.15
N GLU A 171 -2.93 5.37 25.47
CA GLU A 171 -2.33 6.41 26.33
C GLU A 171 -0.79 6.38 26.36
N ASN A 172 -0.20 5.21 26.13
CA ASN A 172 1.24 5.00 26.04
C ASN A 172 1.85 5.47 24.69
N LYS A 173 1.06 6.14 23.84
CA LYS A 173 1.43 6.64 22.50
C LYS A 173 1.67 5.55 21.45
N THR A 174 1.08 4.38 21.61
CA THR A 174 0.99 3.38 20.53
C THR A 174 -0.36 3.44 19.83
N TYR A 175 -0.42 2.97 18.59
CA TYR A 175 -1.65 2.83 17.85
C TYR A 175 -1.77 1.44 17.22
N ASP A 176 -3.02 1.06 16.97
CA ASP A 176 -3.38 -0.14 16.25
C ASP A 176 -4.44 0.23 15.20
N LEU A 177 -4.17 -0.04 13.93
CA LEU A 177 -5.06 0.19 12.80
C LEU A 177 -5.44 -1.16 12.20
N SER A 178 -6.73 -1.40 12.04
CA SER A 178 -7.28 -2.66 11.53
C SER A 178 -8.38 -2.46 10.51
N TYR A 179 -8.64 -3.50 9.73
CA TYR A 179 -9.81 -3.65 8.86
C TYR A 179 -10.55 -4.90 9.28
N ARG A 180 -11.82 -4.78 9.72
CA ARG A 180 -12.62 -5.92 10.21
C ARG A 180 -11.85 -6.76 11.25
N ASP A 181 -11.19 -6.08 12.19
CA ASP A 181 -10.31 -6.65 13.21
C ASP A 181 -9.01 -7.29 12.70
N TRP A 182 -8.81 -7.39 11.38
CA TRP A 182 -7.53 -7.79 10.78
C TRP A 182 -6.48 -6.69 10.95
N PRO A 183 -5.29 -6.98 11.52
CA PRO A 183 -4.29 -5.95 11.78
C PRO A 183 -3.66 -5.45 10.48
N LEU A 184 -3.74 -4.15 10.21
CA LEU A 184 -3.12 -3.52 9.05
C LEU A 184 -1.83 -2.78 9.42
N SER A 185 -1.79 -2.10 10.54
CA SER A 185 -0.62 -1.31 10.95
C SER A 185 -0.62 -1.08 12.43
N GLU A 186 0.55 -1.16 13.04
CA GLU A 186 0.75 -0.88 14.46
C GLU A 186 2.10 -0.19 14.66
N GLY A 187 2.18 0.60 15.72
CA GLY A 187 3.43 1.25 16.10
C GLY A 187 3.20 2.42 17.02
N SER A 188 3.99 3.47 16.85
CA SER A 188 3.96 4.66 17.71
C SER A 188 3.34 5.86 17.00
N TYR A 189 2.62 6.70 17.74
CA TYR A 189 2.11 7.95 17.18
C TYR A 189 2.61 9.19 17.91
N LYS A 190 2.67 10.28 17.16
CA LYS A 190 2.87 11.63 17.69
C LYS A 190 1.86 12.59 17.07
N ARG A 191 1.58 13.66 17.79
CA ARG A 191 0.75 14.75 17.32
C ARG A 191 1.65 15.93 16.94
N ASP A 192 1.39 16.53 15.78
CA ASP A 192 1.86 17.86 15.43
C ASP A 192 0.66 18.71 14.99
N LYS A 193 0.30 19.72 15.79
CA LYS A 193 -0.91 20.55 15.59
C LYS A 193 -2.17 19.70 15.41
N ASN A 194 -2.83 19.77 14.25
CA ASN A 194 -4.01 18.97 13.91
C ASN A 194 -3.68 17.80 12.99
N THR A 195 -2.43 17.33 13.02
CA THR A 195 -1.95 16.17 12.29
C THR A 195 -1.52 15.08 13.27
N LEU A 196 -2.02 13.88 13.03
CA LEU A 196 -1.58 12.66 13.66
C LEU A 196 -0.55 11.99 12.75
N ILE A 197 0.62 11.72 13.30
CA ILE A 197 1.75 11.13 12.61
C ILE A 197 1.93 9.73 13.20
N LEU A 198 1.70 8.71 12.38
CA LEU A 198 1.71 7.29 12.74
C LEU A 198 3.00 6.68 12.19
N ASN A 199 3.88 6.18 13.06
CA ASN A 199 5.12 5.52 12.65
C ASN A 199 4.92 4.02 12.81
N ASP A 200 4.90 3.32 11.69
CA ASP A 200 4.70 1.88 11.65
C ASP A 200 6.02 1.14 11.95
N ASP A 201 5.96 0.19 12.87
CA ASP A 201 7.15 -0.51 13.36
C ASP A 201 7.70 -1.55 12.35
N TYR A 202 6.85 -2.04 11.44
CA TYR A 202 7.16 -3.16 10.54
C TYR A 202 7.49 -2.68 9.14
N LEU A 203 6.68 -1.81 8.55
CA LEU A 203 6.93 -1.14 7.28
C LEU A 203 8.01 -0.06 7.39
N ARG A 204 8.33 0.38 8.62
CA ARG A 204 9.32 1.44 8.90
C ARG A 204 9.02 2.73 8.13
N CYS A 205 7.73 3.02 7.97
CA CYS A 205 7.23 4.18 7.25
C CYS A 205 6.34 5.04 8.16
N THR A 206 6.06 6.27 7.71
CA THR A 206 5.22 7.22 8.41
C THR A 206 3.95 7.50 7.62
N PHE A 207 2.82 7.26 8.28
CA PHE A 207 1.48 7.53 7.80
C PHE A 207 0.90 8.79 8.46
N TYR A 208 -0.08 9.40 7.81
CA TYR A 208 -0.67 10.67 8.26
C TYR A 208 -2.19 10.64 8.29
N ALA A 209 -2.74 11.21 9.36
CA ALA A 209 -4.15 11.48 9.49
C ALA A 209 -4.40 12.89 10.04
N LEU A 210 -5.55 13.47 9.70
CA LEU A 210 -5.95 14.80 10.13
C LEU A 210 -6.92 14.70 11.31
N ILE A 211 -6.61 15.40 12.39
CA ILE A 211 -7.46 15.51 13.57
C ILE A 211 -8.54 16.54 13.27
N LYS A 212 -9.79 16.11 13.16
CA LYS A 212 -10.95 16.99 12.95
C LYS A 212 -11.88 16.94 14.16
N ALA A 213 -12.86 17.85 14.20
CA ALA A 213 -13.83 17.88 15.29
C ALA A 213 -14.60 16.54 15.38
N GLY A 214 -14.34 15.76 16.42
CA GLY A 214 -14.99 14.48 16.70
C GLY A 214 -14.54 13.29 15.85
N LYS A 215 -13.53 13.46 14.98
CA LYS A 215 -13.06 12.39 14.09
C LYS A 215 -11.61 12.54 13.66
N ILE A 216 -11.05 11.46 13.14
CA ILE A 216 -9.74 11.42 12.47
C ILE A 216 -9.99 11.10 10.99
N THR A 217 -9.49 11.92 10.08
CA THR A 217 -9.53 11.62 8.64
C THR A 217 -8.18 11.04 8.22
N GLY A 218 -8.13 9.76 7.87
CA GLY A 218 -6.99 9.17 7.18
C GLY A 218 -6.82 9.81 5.81
N ILE A 219 -5.65 10.40 5.57
CA ILE A 219 -5.28 11.02 4.29
C ILE A 219 -4.09 10.31 3.64
N PHE A 220 -3.35 9.54 4.42
CA PHE A 220 -2.22 8.73 3.99
C PHE A 220 -2.07 7.55 4.94
N LEU A 221 -2.97 6.58 4.80
CA LEU A 221 -2.97 5.34 5.58
C LEU A 221 -2.21 4.24 4.80
N PRO A 222 -1.84 3.12 5.45
CA PRO A 222 -1.12 1.99 4.84
C PRO A 222 -1.95 1.19 3.82
N PHE A 223 -2.86 1.85 3.10
CA PHE A 223 -3.72 1.30 2.06
C PHE A 223 -4.21 2.43 1.15
N HIS A 224 -4.55 2.09 -0.09
CA HIS A 224 -4.89 3.04 -1.14
C HIS A 224 -6.39 3.33 -1.16
N ILE A 225 -6.86 4.08 -0.17
CA ILE A 225 -8.22 4.64 -0.13
C ILE A 225 -8.10 6.17 0.02
N GLU A 226 -8.75 6.92 -0.87
CA GLU A 226 -8.55 8.37 -1.01
C GLU A 226 -8.69 9.15 0.30
N THR A 227 -9.72 8.81 1.09
CA THR A 227 -9.92 9.33 2.45
C THR A 227 -10.79 8.37 3.26
N VAL A 228 -10.49 8.19 4.54
CA VAL A 228 -11.32 7.45 5.50
C VAL A 228 -11.60 8.30 6.72
N ASP A 229 -12.87 8.49 7.06
CA ASP A 229 -13.27 9.18 8.29
C ASP A 229 -13.55 8.19 9.43
N LEU A 230 -12.76 8.28 10.49
CA LEU A 230 -12.84 7.46 11.70
C LEU A 230 -13.40 8.31 12.84
N PHE A 231 -14.60 7.97 13.32
CA PHE A 231 -15.32 8.70 14.35
C PHE A 231 -14.99 8.12 15.72
N TYR A 232 -14.84 9.00 16.71
CA TYR A 232 -14.56 8.58 18.08
C TYR A 232 -15.74 7.77 18.65
N SER A 233 -15.46 6.56 19.10
CA SER A 233 -16.39 5.70 19.82
C SER A 233 -16.07 5.80 21.32
N LYS A 234 -17.07 6.22 22.09
CA LYS A 234 -16.98 6.21 23.57
C LYS A 234 -17.13 4.81 24.13
#